data_AF-A0AAU2P3M8-F1
#
_entry.id   AF-A0AAU2P3M8-F1
#
_cell.length_a   1.000
_cell.length_b   1.000
_cell.length_c   1.000
_cell.angle_alpha   90.00
_cell.angle_beta   90.00
_cell.angle_gamma   90.00
#
_symmetry.space_group_name_H-M   'P 1'
#
loop_
_entity.id
_entity.type
_entity.pdbx_description
1 polymer ?
#
loop_
_entity_poly.entity_id
_entity_poly.type
_entity_poly.pdbx_seq_one_letter_code
_entity_poly.pdbx_strand_id
1 'polypeptide(L)'
;MSTNAGETGRLEDAVLTRAAQAGDVAALGLLLERHRAGMRAVAVSILGPGPDVDDVVQDAAVTALRRVGDVRDPAAVGPWLRMIVRNVGRSLLRGSVAFQPLDDLHVPSTDAGPERWLEQHTMRDWIWEAIEELSPALRLPLVLRHFSTHVTSYEQIADVCGVPVGTVRSRLSQGRSKLATALAATADAPHGDIARRTRASRVEAHETLAAAESGHFGALLTERWSPEVALLRGNDPVGDRNRLVHGMECDLEAGVRQRLAHAVAGRSLVIWEMDILNPVDNPEHCPPEVAWLMTLDDAGRVHRLRLFHARPSRATNPLLPV
;
A
#
# COMPACT_ATOMS: atom_id res chain seq x y z
N MET A 1 -43.84 -9.92 20.97
CA MET A 1 -42.49 -10.31 20.53
C MET A 1 -41.91 -9.17 19.71
N SER A 2 -41.38 -8.15 20.39
CA SER A 2 -40.77 -6.98 19.73
C SER A 2 -39.29 -7.27 19.51
N THR A 3 -38.92 -7.75 18.33
CA THR A 3 -37.53 -7.76 17.89
C THR A 3 -37.04 -6.31 17.89
N ASN A 4 -36.08 -6.00 18.75
CA ASN A 4 -35.62 -4.64 18.99
C ASN A 4 -34.98 -4.10 17.69
N ALA A 5 -35.28 -2.87 17.26
CA ALA A 5 -34.75 -2.32 16.01
C ALA A 5 -33.20 -2.38 15.92
N GLY A 6 -32.51 -2.35 17.06
CA GLY A 6 -31.07 -2.56 17.16
C GLY A 6 -30.59 -4.02 17.05
N GLU A 7 -31.46 -5.01 17.23
CA GLU A 7 -31.19 -6.42 16.91
C GLU A 7 -31.39 -6.69 15.42
N THR A 8 -32.48 -6.17 14.84
CA THR A 8 -32.74 -6.27 13.39
C THR A 8 -31.61 -5.64 12.59
N GLY A 9 -31.13 -4.45 12.98
CA GLY A 9 -29.99 -3.82 12.32
C GLY A 9 -28.67 -4.61 12.42
N ARG A 10 -28.42 -5.28 13.56
CA ARG A 10 -27.24 -6.15 13.72
C ARG A 10 -27.31 -7.42 12.88
N LEU A 11 -28.51 -8.00 12.74
CA LEU A 11 -28.73 -9.17 11.89
C LEU A 11 -28.56 -8.82 10.41
N GLU A 12 -29.10 -7.68 9.98
CA GLU A 12 -28.90 -7.15 8.62
C GLU A 12 -27.41 -6.89 8.34
N ASP A 13 -26.70 -6.25 9.27
CA ASP A 13 -25.25 -6.02 9.15
C ASP A 13 -24.48 -7.34 9.03
N ALA A 14 -24.86 -8.37 9.79
CA ALA A 14 -24.24 -9.69 9.72
C ALA A 14 -24.50 -10.41 8.38
N VAL A 15 -25.65 -10.17 7.74
CA VAL A 15 -25.97 -10.71 6.41
C VAL A 15 -25.15 -9.99 5.35
N LEU A 16 -25.18 -8.66 5.34
CA LEU A 16 -24.44 -7.85 4.37
C LEU A 16 -22.93 -8.08 4.50
N THR A 17 -22.40 -8.24 5.72
CA THR A 17 -20.97 -8.47 5.92
C THR A 17 -20.55 -9.83 5.37
N ARG A 18 -21.36 -10.88 5.54
CA ARG A 18 -21.07 -12.20 4.95
C ARG A 18 -21.12 -12.17 3.43
N ALA A 19 -22.10 -11.47 2.85
CA ALA A 19 -22.16 -11.28 1.40
C ALA A 19 -20.92 -10.53 0.88
N ALA A 20 -20.52 -9.45 1.56
CA ALA A 20 -19.31 -8.71 1.21
C ALA A 20 -18.03 -9.54 1.33
N GLN A 21 -17.92 -10.41 2.35
CA GLN A 21 -16.82 -11.37 2.50
C GLN A 21 -16.76 -12.38 1.34
N ALA A 22 -17.92 -12.73 0.79
CA ALA A 22 -18.06 -13.64 -0.33
C ALA A 22 -17.90 -12.99 -1.73
N GLY A 23 -17.59 -11.69 -1.81
CA GLY A 23 -17.43 -11.01 -3.12
C GLY A 23 -18.45 -9.92 -3.44
N ASP A 24 -19.54 -9.79 -2.66
CA ASP A 24 -20.61 -8.85 -2.99
C ASP A 24 -20.23 -7.39 -2.64
N VAL A 25 -19.72 -6.66 -3.64
CA VAL A 25 -19.38 -5.23 -3.51
C VAL A 25 -20.61 -4.36 -3.25
N ALA A 26 -21.78 -4.74 -3.74
CA ALA A 26 -23.00 -3.99 -3.47
C ALA A 26 -23.38 -4.10 -1.99
N ALA A 27 -23.22 -5.27 -1.38
CA ALA A 27 -23.43 -5.46 0.05
C ALA A 27 -22.46 -4.61 0.89
N LEU A 28 -21.18 -4.52 0.50
CA LEU A 28 -20.24 -3.61 1.16
C LEU A 28 -20.64 -2.13 0.97
N GLY A 29 -21.09 -1.75 -0.22
CA GLY A 29 -21.58 -0.40 -0.50
C GLY A 29 -22.74 -0.01 0.43
N LEU A 30 -23.69 -0.92 0.65
CA LEU A 30 -24.81 -0.74 1.59
C LEU A 30 -24.32 -0.58 3.03
N LEU A 31 -23.35 -1.40 3.47
CA LEU A 31 -22.74 -1.27 4.80
C LEU A 31 -22.06 0.09 4.99
N LEU A 32 -21.26 0.52 4.02
CA LEU A 32 -20.55 1.79 4.07
C LEU A 32 -21.52 2.96 4.13
N GLU A 33 -22.57 2.95 3.33
CA GLU A 33 -23.57 4.02 3.34
C GLU A 33 -24.35 4.05 4.65
N ARG A 34 -24.77 2.88 5.16
CA ARG A 34 -25.45 2.75 6.46
C ARG A 34 -24.62 3.30 7.61
N HIS A 35 -23.31 3.02 7.62
CA HIS A 35 -22.40 3.43 8.70
C HIS A 35 -21.69 4.76 8.45
N ARG A 36 -21.95 5.41 7.31
CA ARG A 36 -21.27 6.64 6.87
C ARG A 36 -21.32 7.77 7.89
N ALA A 37 -22.49 8.01 8.49
CA ALA A 37 -22.65 9.06 9.50
C ALA A 37 -21.77 8.81 10.74
N GLY A 38 -21.72 7.56 11.20
CA GLY A 38 -20.89 7.15 12.34
C GLY A 38 -19.39 7.21 12.03
N MET A 39 -18.99 6.80 10.82
CA MET A 39 -17.63 6.96 10.32
C MET A 39 -17.22 8.43 10.28
N ARG A 40 -18.04 9.29 9.69
CA ARG A 40 -17.79 10.73 9.59
C ARG A 40 -17.68 11.39 10.96
N ALA A 41 -18.53 11.02 11.91
CA ALA A 41 -18.47 11.54 13.29
C ALA A 41 -17.12 11.22 13.96
N VAL A 42 -16.59 10.00 13.77
CA VAL A 42 -15.25 9.65 14.28
C VAL A 42 -14.17 10.46 13.59
N ALA A 43 -14.22 10.62 12.27
CA ALA A 43 -13.24 11.45 11.55
C ALA A 43 -13.23 12.92 12.05
N VAL A 44 -14.41 13.54 12.22
CA VAL A 44 -14.54 14.90 12.78
C VAL A 44 -13.96 14.97 14.20
N SER A 45 -14.17 13.95 15.03
CA SER A 45 -13.64 13.92 16.41
C SER A 45 -12.10 13.91 16.47
N ILE A 46 -11.43 13.46 15.40
CA ILE A 46 -9.97 13.34 15.33
C ILE A 46 -9.36 14.57 14.65
N LEU A 47 -9.95 15.03 13.55
CA LEU A 47 -9.40 16.07 12.68
C LEU A 47 -10.01 17.46 12.92
N GLY A 48 -11.16 17.54 13.58
CA GLY A 48 -12.05 18.69 13.49
C GLY A 48 -12.85 18.72 12.18
N PRO A 49 -13.81 19.66 12.04
CA PRO A 49 -14.53 19.84 10.79
C PRO A 49 -13.62 20.42 9.71
N GLY A 50 -13.62 19.82 8.51
CA GLY A 50 -12.79 20.28 7.41
C GLY A 50 -12.82 19.33 6.20
N PRO A 51 -12.14 19.68 5.10
CA PRO A 51 -12.12 18.89 3.87
C PRO A 51 -11.49 17.50 4.05
N ASP A 52 -10.55 17.36 5.00
CA ASP A 52 -9.85 16.09 5.27
C ASP A 52 -10.75 15.00 5.85
N VAL A 53 -11.91 15.38 6.40
CA VAL A 53 -12.86 14.43 7.00
C VAL A 53 -13.41 13.46 5.96
N ASP A 54 -13.84 13.98 4.82
CA ASP A 54 -14.43 13.14 3.78
C ASP A 54 -13.35 12.31 3.08
N ASP A 55 -12.13 12.84 2.95
CA ASP A 55 -10.95 12.12 2.47
C ASP A 55 -10.64 10.89 3.36
N VAL A 56 -10.65 11.06 4.69
CA VAL A 56 -10.44 9.95 5.63
C VAL A 56 -11.54 8.90 5.56
N VAL A 57 -12.80 9.31 5.42
CA VAL A 57 -13.92 8.36 5.29
C VAL A 57 -13.79 7.56 3.99
N GLN A 58 -13.39 8.21 2.89
CA GLN A 58 -13.16 7.54 1.62
C GLN A 58 -11.97 6.56 1.68
N ASP A 59 -10.88 6.96 2.34
CA ASP A 59 -9.73 6.06 2.53
C ASP A 59 -10.06 4.87 3.44
N ALA A 60 -10.90 5.09 4.45
CA ALA A 60 -11.43 4.03 5.29
C ALA A 60 -12.33 3.07 4.49
N ALA A 61 -13.12 3.56 3.53
CA ALA A 61 -13.95 2.72 2.66
C ALA A 61 -13.11 1.79 1.77
N VAL A 62 -12.03 2.29 1.14
CA VAL A 62 -11.11 1.44 0.35
C VAL A 62 -10.39 0.44 1.26
N THR A 63 -10.01 0.86 2.47
CA THR A 63 -9.39 -0.04 3.45
C THR A 63 -10.38 -1.13 3.89
N ALA A 64 -11.65 -0.79 4.10
CA ALA A 64 -12.70 -1.73 4.45
C ALA A 64 -12.92 -2.75 3.33
N LEU A 65 -12.99 -2.30 2.06
CA LEU A 65 -13.09 -3.21 0.91
C LEU A 65 -11.97 -4.26 0.89
N ARG A 66 -10.73 -3.85 1.15
CA ARG A 66 -9.57 -4.76 1.17
C ARG A 66 -9.55 -5.71 2.36
N ARG A 67 -10.25 -5.38 3.45
CA ARG A 67 -10.11 -6.04 4.75
C ARG A 67 -11.41 -6.58 5.33
N VAL A 68 -12.53 -6.52 4.58
CA VAL A 68 -13.83 -7.01 5.08
C VAL A 68 -13.77 -8.51 5.43
N GLY A 69 -12.89 -9.26 4.77
CA GLY A 69 -12.54 -10.64 5.13
C GLY A 69 -11.99 -10.82 6.56
N ASP A 70 -11.40 -9.78 7.15
CA ASP A 70 -10.84 -9.81 8.51
C ASP A 70 -11.92 -9.70 9.61
N VAL A 71 -13.17 -9.38 9.23
CA VAL A 71 -14.27 -9.20 10.20
C VAL A 71 -14.66 -10.54 10.81
N ARG A 72 -14.24 -10.76 12.05
CA ARG A 72 -14.49 -12.01 12.81
C ARG A 72 -15.95 -12.17 13.23
N ASP A 73 -16.57 -11.08 13.68
CA ASP A 73 -18.00 -11.03 14.01
C ASP A 73 -18.72 -10.15 12.97
N PRO A 74 -19.45 -10.76 12.03
CA PRO A 74 -20.19 -10.03 11.00
C PRO A 74 -21.17 -8.98 11.55
N ALA A 75 -21.70 -9.15 12.77
CA ALA A 75 -22.60 -8.18 13.39
C ALA A 75 -21.86 -6.94 13.95
N ALA A 76 -20.54 -7.00 14.08
CA ALA A 76 -19.69 -5.94 14.65
C ALA A 76 -19.03 -5.03 13.60
N VAL A 77 -19.52 -5.03 12.37
CA VAL A 77 -18.95 -4.26 11.25
C VAL A 77 -18.95 -2.75 11.50
N GLY A 78 -19.97 -2.18 12.13
CA GLY A 78 -20.02 -0.75 12.45
C GLY A 78 -18.89 -0.27 13.38
N PRO A 79 -18.66 -0.90 14.55
CA PRO A 79 -17.46 -0.68 15.36
C PRO A 79 -16.14 -0.86 14.60
N TRP A 80 -16.03 -1.90 13.77
CA TRP A 80 -14.84 -2.16 12.97
C TRP A 80 -14.56 -1.05 11.94
N LEU A 81 -15.57 -0.56 11.21
CA LEU A 81 -15.45 0.57 10.29
C LEU A 81 -14.98 1.84 11.01
N ARG A 82 -15.52 2.12 12.20
CA ARG A 82 -15.08 3.25 13.04
C ARG A 82 -13.63 3.10 13.51
N MET A 83 -13.17 1.88 13.76
CA MET A 83 -11.76 1.61 14.08
C MET A 83 -10.85 1.92 12.88
N ILE A 84 -11.24 1.51 11.67
CA ILE A 84 -10.50 1.85 10.44
C ILE A 84 -10.38 3.36 10.29
N VAL A 85 -11.50 4.09 10.38
CA VAL A 85 -11.50 5.56 10.29
C VAL A 85 -10.56 6.17 11.32
N ARG A 86 -10.58 5.67 12.56
CA ARG A 86 -9.69 6.15 13.61
C ARG A 86 -8.21 5.94 13.25
N ASN A 87 -7.87 4.80 12.68
CA ASN A 87 -6.50 4.49 12.29
C ASN A 87 -6.03 5.37 11.12
N VAL A 88 -6.88 5.52 10.09
CA VAL A 88 -6.61 6.38 8.92
C VAL A 88 -6.46 7.85 9.34
N GLY A 89 -7.40 8.39 10.12
CA GLY A 89 -7.34 9.79 10.57
C GLY A 89 -6.13 10.06 11.48
N ARG A 90 -5.77 9.10 12.32
CA ARG A 90 -4.57 9.19 13.16
C ARG A 90 -3.26 9.10 12.36
N SER A 91 -3.23 8.34 11.27
CA SER A 91 -2.10 8.26 10.35
C SER A 91 -1.86 9.61 9.68
N LEU A 92 -2.93 10.30 9.27
CA LEU A 92 -2.86 11.65 8.68
C LEU A 92 -2.22 12.67 9.64
N LEU A 93 -2.59 12.65 10.92
CA LEU A 93 -2.05 13.57 11.93
C LEU A 93 -0.59 13.31 12.32
N ARG A 94 -0.07 12.10 12.11
CA ARG A 94 1.24 11.67 12.62
C ARG A 94 2.35 11.62 11.58
N GLY A 95 2.08 11.98 10.32
CA GLY A 95 3.12 12.24 9.30
C GLY A 95 4.22 11.17 9.18
N SER A 96 3.87 9.87 9.23
CA SER A 96 4.80 8.72 9.27
C SER A 96 5.16 8.21 10.68
N VAL A 97 4.24 7.46 11.28
CA VAL A 97 4.60 6.29 12.09
C VAL A 97 3.78 5.14 11.54
N ALA A 98 4.45 4.01 11.31
CA ALA A 98 3.97 2.76 10.73
C ALA A 98 2.44 2.65 10.84
N PHE A 99 1.79 2.36 9.71
CA PHE A 99 0.48 1.72 9.76
C PHE A 99 0.64 0.56 10.72
N GLN A 100 0.17 0.70 11.98
CA GLN A 100 0.22 -0.42 12.91
C GLN A 100 -0.58 -1.48 12.17
N PRO A 101 0.08 -2.58 11.74
CA PRO A 101 -0.70 -3.70 11.29
C PRO A 101 -1.63 -3.98 12.47
N LEU A 102 -2.89 -4.23 12.18
CA LEU A 102 -3.80 -4.75 13.20
C LEU A 102 -3.36 -6.15 13.69
N ASP A 103 -2.13 -6.58 13.37
CA ASP A 103 -1.44 -7.79 13.80
C ASP A 103 -0.98 -7.74 15.26
N ASP A 104 -1.00 -6.57 15.93
CA ASP A 104 -0.82 -6.49 17.39
C ASP A 104 -2.02 -7.11 18.16
N LEU A 105 -3.07 -7.55 17.45
CA LEU A 105 -3.90 -8.65 17.91
C LEU A 105 -3.25 -9.94 17.46
N HIS A 106 -2.46 -10.53 18.36
CA HIS A 106 -2.02 -11.93 18.36
C HIS A 106 -2.68 -12.75 17.23
N VAL A 107 -1.93 -12.97 16.15
CA VAL A 107 -2.30 -13.91 15.08
C VAL A 107 -1.62 -15.24 15.34
N PRO A 108 -2.28 -16.17 16.05
CA PRO A 108 -2.28 -17.57 15.67
C PRO A 108 -3.40 -17.73 14.66
N SER A 109 -3.05 -17.73 13.38
CA SER A 109 -3.94 -18.28 12.35
C SER A 109 -3.81 -19.79 12.38
N THR A 110 -4.73 -20.47 13.05
CA THR A 110 -4.98 -21.90 12.85
C THR A 110 -6.45 -22.28 12.65
N ASP A 111 -7.40 -21.33 12.74
CA ASP A 111 -8.85 -21.63 12.66
C ASP A 111 -9.60 -21.02 11.45
N ALA A 112 -8.92 -20.30 10.55
CA ALA A 112 -9.53 -19.94 9.28
C ALA A 112 -9.43 -21.15 8.34
N GLY A 113 -10.56 -21.83 8.11
CA GLY A 113 -10.61 -22.95 7.17
C GLY A 113 -10.11 -22.55 5.76
N PRO A 114 -9.62 -23.49 4.94
CA PRO A 114 -9.01 -23.23 3.64
C PRO A 114 -9.88 -22.38 2.69
N GLU A 115 -11.20 -22.51 2.81
CA GLU A 115 -12.20 -21.81 2.00
C GLU A 115 -12.22 -20.30 2.26
N ARG A 116 -12.25 -19.86 3.53
CA ARG A 116 -12.18 -18.42 3.87
C ARG A 116 -10.86 -17.79 3.47
N TRP A 117 -9.76 -18.55 3.58
CA TRP A 117 -8.45 -18.07 3.14
C TRP A 117 -8.45 -17.84 1.63
N LEU A 118 -9.02 -18.76 0.85
CA LEU A 118 -9.13 -18.64 -0.61
C LEU A 118 -9.98 -17.43 -1.03
N GLU A 119 -11.16 -17.26 -0.43
CA GLU A 119 -12.08 -16.13 -0.71
C GLU A 119 -11.42 -14.76 -0.45
N GLN A 120 -10.67 -14.64 0.66
CA GLN A 120 -9.92 -13.42 0.99
C GLN A 120 -8.84 -13.10 -0.06
N HIS A 121 -8.17 -14.11 -0.58
CA HIS A 121 -7.15 -13.93 -1.63
C HIS A 121 -7.81 -13.50 -2.93
N THR A 122 -8.91 -14.13 -3.33
CA THR A 122 -9.68 -13.77 -4.53
C THR A 122 -10.18 -12.32 -4.50
N MET A 123 -10.70 -11.86 -3.35
CA MET A 123 -11.12 -10.45 -3.19
C MET A 123 -9.94 -9.48 -3.33
N ARG A 124 -8.79 -9.80 -2.73
CA ARG A 124 -7.59 -8.96 -2.83
C ARG A 124 -7.05 -8.91 -4.24
N ASP A 125 -7.05 -10.04 -4.92
CA ASP A 125 -6.64 -10.18 -6.32
C ASP A 125 -7.54 -9.32 -7.22
N TRP A 126 -8.85 -9.40 -7.06
CA TRP A 126 -9.83 -8.59 -7.78
C TRP A 126 -9.61 -7.08 -7.62
N ILE A 127 -9.46 -6.61 -6.38
CA ILE A 127 -9.24 -5.19 -6.09
C ILE A 127 -7.95 -4.70 -6.76
N TRP A 128 -6.91 -5.51 -6.69
CA TRP A 128 -5.64 -5.17 -7.30
C TRP A 128 -5.74 -5.10 -8.83
N GLU A 129 -6.40 -6.06 -9.47
CA GLU A 129 -6.64 -6.02 -10.91
C GLU A 129 -7.43 -4.78 -11.33
N ALA A 130 -8.47 -4.43 -10.59
CA ALA A 130 -9.24 -3.22 -10.84
C ALA A 130 -8.38 -1.94 -10.71
N ILE A 131 -7.41 -1.94 -9.78
CA ILE A 131 -6.40 -0.86 -9.67
C ILE A 131 -5.44 -0.86 -10.87
N GLU A 132 -5.09 -2.04 -11.41
CA GLU A 132 -4.22 -2.15 -12.57
C GLU A 132 -4.86 -1.65 -13.87
N GLU A 133 -6.19 -1.66 -13.98
CA GLU A 133 -6.90 -1.05 -15.10
C GLU A 133 -6.90 0.49 -15.06
N LEU A 134 -6.54 1.09 -13.92
CA LEU A 134 -6.44 2.55 -13.80
C LEU A 134 -5.21 3.07 -14.54
N SER A 135 -5.32 4.25 -15.15
CA SER A 135 -4.15 4.92 -15.74
C SER A 135 -3.00 5.09 -14.73
N PRO A 136 -1.72 5.03 -15.14
CA PRO A 136 -0.58 5.10 -14.22
C PRO A 136 -0.63 6.28 -13.23
N ALA A 137 -1.12 7.44 -13.67
CA ALA A 137 -1.24 8.64 -12.84
C ALA A 137 -2.24 8.51 -11.67
N LEU A 138 -3.22 7.60 -11.77
CA LEU A 138 -4.20 7.32 -10.71
C LEU A 138 -3.81 6.08 -9.90
N ARG A 139 -3.24 5.08 -10.57
CA ARG A 139 -2.79 3.83 -9.96
C ARG A 139 -1.76 4.06 -8.87
N LEU A 140 -0.67 4.77 -9.17
CA LEU A 140 0.45 4.93 -8.24
C LEU A 140 0.04 5.57 -6.91
N PRO A 141 -0.67 6.73 -6.87
CA PRO A 141 -1.16 7.29 -5.61
C PRO A 141 -2.05 6.35 -4.80
N LEU A 142 -2.95 5.60 -5.45
CA LEU A 142 -3.83 4.64 -4.78
C LEU A 142 -3.05 3.46 -4.17
N VAL A 143 -2.08 2.92 -4.92
CA VAL A 143 -1.22 1.84 -4.44
C VAL A 143 -0.42 2.30 -3.23
N LEU A 144 0.19 3.49 -3.28
CA LEU A 144 0.93 4.04 -2.15
C LEU A 144 0.01 4.26 -0.94
N ARG A 145 -1.13 4.93 -1.14
CA ARG A 145 -2.06 5.23 -0.03
C ARG A 145 -2.57 3.99 0.69
N HIS A 146 -2.77 2.88 -0.01
CA HIS A 146 -3.46 1.71 0.55
C HIS A 146 -2.59 0.46 0.73
N PHE A 147 -1.52 0.30 -0.04
CA PHE A 147 -0.73 -0.94 -0.07
C PHE A 147 0.73 -0.76 0.38
N SER A 148 1.21 0.47 0.50
CA SER A 148 2.52 0.81 1.09
C SER A 148 2.38 1.00 2.60
N THR A 149 3.47 0.73 3.32
CA THR A 149 3.57 0.85 4.78
C THR A 149 4.24 2.16 5.17
N HIS A 150 5.25 2.60 4.41
CA HIS A 150 6.08 3.76 4.75
C HIS A 150 5.67 5.03 4.00
N VAL A 151 5.05 4.90 2.82
CA VAL A 151 4.65 6.02 1.96
C VAL A 151 3.13 6.15 1.95
N THR A 152 2.58 6.78 2.98
CA THR A 152 1.11 6.80 3.17
C THR A 152 0.52 8.20 3.31
N SER A 153 1.31 9.21 3.70
CA SER A 153 0.82 10.60 3.80
C SER A 153 0.65 11.23 2.41
N TYR A 154 -0.22 12.24 2.29
CA TYR A 154 -0.45 12.88 1.00
C TYR A 154 0.78 13.66 0.52
N GLU A 155 1.57 14.19 1.44
CA GLU A 155 2.84 14.87 1.21
C GLU A 155 3.88 13.89 0.67
N GLN A 156 4.07 12.75 1.33
CA GLN A 156 5.00 11.71 0.86
C GLN A 156 4.61 11.18 -0.52
N ILE A 157 3.30 10.96 -0.76
CA ILE A 157 2.80 10.52 -2.07
C ILE A 157 3.04 11.60 -3.12
N ALA A 158 2.88 12.89 -2.77
CA ALA A 158 3.14 14.03 -3.65
C ALA A 158 4.61 14.07 -4.08
N ASP A 159 5.53 13.91 -3.12
CA ASP A 159 6.98 13.88 -3.36
C ASP A 159 7.36 12.73 -4.28
N VAL A 160 6.89 11.50 -3.97
CA VAL A 160 7.13 10.32 -4.81
C VAL A 160 6.60 10.51 -6.22
N CYS A 161 5.38 11.05 -6.36
CA CYS A 161 4.74 11.23 -7.66
C CYS A 161 5.25 12.46 -8.42
N GLY A 162 6.04 13.33 -7.78
CA GLY A 162 6.49 14.61 -8.33
C GLY A 162 5.33 15.53 -8.73
N VAL A 163 4.28 15.62 -7.89
CA VAL A 163 3.10 16.46 -8.13
C VAL A 163 2.64 17.16 -6.86
N PRO A 164 1.90 18.29 -6.94
CA PRO A 164 1.35 18.94 -5.75
C PRO A 164 0.41 18.04 -4.94
N VAL A 165 0.35 18.24 -3.61
CA VAL A 165 -0.57 17.53 -2.69
C VAL A 165 -2.03 17.65 -3.12
N GLY A 166 -2.46 18.82 -3.62
CA GLY A 166 -3.81 18.99 -4.17
C GLY A 166 -4.10 18.07 -5.37
N THR A 167 -3.08 17.83 -6.20
CA THR A 167 -3.16 16.89 -7.33
C THR A 167 -3.24 15.45 -6.84
N VAL A 168 -2.54 15.09 -5.77
CA VAL A 168 -2.68 13.77 -5.12
C VAL A 168 -4.11 13.55 -4.65
N ARG A 169 -4.70 14.52 -3.93
CA ARG A 169 -6.10 14.43 -3.46
C ARG A 169 -7.08 14.24 -4.61
N SER A 170 -6.95 15.05 -5.67
CA SER A 170 -7.79 14.92 -6.87
C SER A 170 -7.61 13.56 -7.55
N ARG A 171 -6.38 13.06 -7.69
CA ARG A 171 -6.10 11.75 -8.29
C ARG A 171 -6.61 10.59 -7.44
N LEU A 172 -6.51 10.67 -6.12
CA LEU A 172 -7.08 9.68 -5.21
C LEU A 172 -8.61 9.67 -5.32
N SER A 173 -9.26 10.84 -5.27
CA SER A 173 -10.71 10.95 -5.46
C SER A 173 -11.16 10.35 -6.79
N GLN A 174 -10.55 10.75 -7.90
CA GLN A 174 -10.85 10.22 -9.23
C GLN A 174 -10.55 8.72 -9.34
N GLY A 175 -9.43 8.28 -8.75
CA GLY A 175 -9.03 6.89 -8.70
C GLY A 175 -10.05 6.02 -7.96
N ARG A 176 -10.57 6.47 -6.81
CA ARG A 176 -11.61 5.76 -6.05
C ARG A 176 -12.90 5.62 -6.86
N SER A 177 -13.32 6.68 -7.56
CA SER A 177 -14.48 6.61 -8.45
C SER A 177 -14.29 5.62 -9.58
N LYS A 178 -13.12 5.63 -10.24
CA LYS A 178 -12.81 4.67 -11.31
C LYS A 178 -12.64 3.26 -10.80
N LEU A 179 -12.10 3.07 -9.60
CA LEU A 179 -11.98 1.77 -8.95
C LEU A 179 -13.36 1.16 -8.72
N ALA A 180 -14.34 1.94 -8.24
CA ALA A 180 -15.71 1.46 -8.08
C ALA A 180 -16.32 1.00 -9.42
N THR A 181 -16.09 1.74 -10.50
CA THR A 181 -16.52 1.34 -11.85
C THR A 181 -15.80 0.08 -12.34
N ALA A 182 -14.48 -0.01 -12.13
CA ALA A 182 -13.68 -1.15 -12.55
C ALA A 182 -14.10 -2.44 -11.83
N LEU A 183 -14.30 -2.38 -10.50
CA LEU A 183 -14.83 -3.50 -9.72
C LEU A 183 -16.17 -3.96 -10.28
N ALA A 184 -17.12 -3.06 -10.49
CA ALA A 184 -18.42 -3.43 -11.05
C ALA A 184 -18.32 -4.10 -12.44
N ALA A 185 -17.32 -3.74 -13.24
CA ALA A 185 -17.09 -4.31 -14.56
C ALA A 185 -16.36 -5.66 -14.55
N THR A 186 -15.58 -5.96 -13.51
CA THR A 186 -14.74 -7.17 -13.43
C THR A 186 -15.26 -8.22 -12.45
N ALA A 187 -16.48 -8.06 -11.92
CA ALA A 187 -17.07 -8.96 -10.93
C ALA A 187 -17.10 -10.45 -11.34
N ASP A 188 -17.16 -10.75 -12.64
CA ASP A 188 -17.19 -12.12 -13.18
C ASP A 188 -15.86 -12.56 -13.83
N ALA A 189 -14.81 -11.74 -13.78
CA ALA A 189 -13.55 -12.02 -14.45
C ALA A 189 -12.65 -12.94 -13.59
N PRO A 190 -11.91 -13.89 -14.19
CA PRO A 190 -10.89 -14.63 -13.46
C PRO A 190 -9.76 -13.69 -13.01
N HIS A 191 -9.52 -13.65 -11.71
CA HIS A 191 -8.48 -12.82 -11.12
C HIS A 191 -7.13 -13.54 -11.04
N GLY A 192 -6.06 -12.84 -11.42
CA GLY A 192 -4.69 -13.30 -11.34
C GLY A 192 -4.19 -13.37 -9.91
N ASP A 193 -3.33 -14.35 -9.63
CA ASP A 193 -2.79 -14.63 -8.30
C ASP A 193 -1.75 -13.56 -7.87
N ILE A 194 -2.22 -12.49 -7.21
CA ILE A 194 -1.37 -11.39 -6.73
C ILE A 194 -0.52 -11.85 -5.56
N ALA A 195 -1.02 -12.79 -4.74
CA ALA A 195 -0.24 -13.38 -3.67
C ALA A 195 0.99 -14.11 -4.20
N ARG A 196 0.86 -14.84 -5.32
CA ARG A 196 1.99 -15.47 -6.02
C ARG A 196 2.95 -14.44 -6.61
N ARG A 197 2.45 -13.39 -7.27
CA ARG A 197 3.30 -12.29 -7.78
C ARG A 197 4.07 -11.61 -6.66
N THR A 198 3.40 -11.29 -5.57
CA THR A 198 4.01 -10.66 -4.39
C THR A 198 5.05 -11.58 -3.75
N ARG A 199 4.77 -12.90 -3.65
CA ARG A 199 5.73 -13.88 -3.14
C ARG A 199 6.96 -14.00 -4.05
N ALA A 200 6.77 -14.08 -5.36
CA ALA A 200 7.86 -14.10 -6.33
C ALA A 200 8.71 -12.83 -6.23
N SER A 201 8.07 -11.67 -6.13
CA SER A 201 8.75 -10.38 -5.98
C SER A 201 9.53 -10.28 -4.66
N ARG A 202 9.05 -10.88 -3.56
CA ARG A 202 9.83 -10.99 -2.33
C ARG A 202 11.08 -11.85 -2.53
N VAL A 203 10.98 -12.99 -3.20
CA VAL A 203 12.15 -13.82 -3.51
C VAL A 203 13.16 -13.03 -4.35
N GLU A 204 12.69 -12.35 -5.38
CA GLU A 204 13.53 -11.50 -6.24
C GLU A 204 14.24 -10.39 -5.44
N ALA A 205 13.54 -9.74 -4.50
CA ALA A 205 14.14 -8.73 -3.63
C ALA A 205 15.27 -9.31 -2.78
N HIS A 206 15.07 -10.48 -2.15
CA HIS A 206 16.10 -11.13 -1.34
C HIS A 206 17.31 -11.54 -2.18
N GLU A 207 17.09 -12.11 -3.39
CA GLU A 207 18.17 -12.44 -4.32
C GLU A 207 18.94 -11.20 -4.76
N THR A 208 18.24 -10.09 -5.01
CA THR A 208 18.84 -8.81 -5.41
C THR A 208 19.72 -8.24 -4.30
N LEU A 209 19.24 -8.25 -3.05
CA LEU A 209 20.01 -7.79 -1.90
C LEU A 209 21.21 -8.71 -1.60
N ALA A 210 21.04 -10.02 -1.69
CA ALA A 210 22.15 -10.98 -1.52
C ALA A 210 23.20 -10.86 -2.64
N ALA A 211 22.79 -10.58 -3.88
CA ALA A 211 23.72 -10.27 -4.96
C ALA A 211 24.50 -8.99 -4.68
N ALA A 212 23.88 -7.99 -4.05
CA ALA A 212 24.58 -6.77 -3.63
C ALA A 212 25.64 -7.07 -2.58
N GLU A 213 25.29 -7.76 -1.50
CA GLU A 213 26.25 -8.10 -0.44
C GLU A 213 27.41 -9.00 -0.91
N SER A 214 27.22 -9.75 -2.00
CA SER A 214 28.25 -10.62 -2.59
C SER A 214 29.02 -10.00 -3.76
N GLY A 215 28.78 -8.73 -4.11
CA GLY A 215 29.49 -8.02 -5.20
C GLY A 215 29.00 -8.35 -6.62
N HIS A 216 27.82 -8.95 -6.77
CA HIS A 216 27.23 -9.36 -8.06
C HIS A 216 26.02 -8.49 -8.48
N PHE A 217 25.73 -7.39 -7.78
CA PHE A 217 24.56 -6.54 -8.02
C PHE A 217 24.44 -6.07 -9.47
N GLY A 218 25.49 -5.46 -10.01
CA GLY A 218 25.49 -4.92 -11.38
C GLY A 218 25.25 -5.98 -12.45
N ALA A 219 25.78 -7.19 -12.24
CA ALA A 219 25.55 -8.33 -13.13
C ALA A 219 24.07 -8.77 -13.10
N LEU A 220 23.50 -8.92 -11.90
CA LEU A 220 22.09 -9.27 -11.73
C LEU A 220 21.15 -8.23 -12.36
N LEU A 221 21.41 -6.94 -12.13
CA LEU A 221 20.61 -5.88 -12.74
C LEU A 221 20.72 -5.87 -14.27
N THR A 222 21.89 -6.19 -14.83
CA THR A 222 22.07 -6.29 -16.29
C THR A 222 21.25 -7.41 -16.88
N GLU A 223 21.10 -8.53 -16.17
CA GLU A 223 20.28 -9.67 -16.60
C GLU A 223 18.77 -9.38 -16.49
N ARG A 224 18.32 -8.79 -15.39
CA ARG A 224 16.90 -8.71 -15.04
C ARG A 224 16.22 -7.39 -15.42
N TRP A 225 16.95 -6.28 -15.46
CA TRP A 225 16.34 -4.96 -15.69
C TRP A 225 16.47 -4.56 -17.16
N SER A 226 15.76 -3.51 -17.55
CA SER A 226 15.91 -2.92 -18.88
C SER A 226 17.31 -2.30 -19.01
N PRO A 227 17.98 -2.41 -20.17
CA PRO A 227 19.24 -1.69 -20.41
C PRO A 227 19.07 -0.17 -20.37
N GLU A 228 17.85 0.34 -20.57
CA GLU A 228 17.51 1.77 -20.57
C GLU A 228 16.89 2.22 -19.24
N VAL A 229 17.09 1.47 -18.15
CA VAL A 229 16.47 1.81 -16.86
C VAL A 229 16.89 3.21 -16.40
N ALA A 230 15.88 4.04 -16.14
CA ALA A 230 16.05 5.39 -15.63
C ALA A 230 15.80 5.44 -14.12
N LEU A 231 16.74 6.04 -13.39
CA LEU A 231 16.55 6.43 -12.00
C LEU A 231 15.88 7.80 -11.96
N LEU A 232 14.82 7.92 -11.18
CA LEU A 232 13.99 9.11 -11.09
C LEU A 232 13.91 9.63 -9.65
N ARG A 233 13.89 10.95 -9.50
CA ARG A 233 13.43 11.66 -8.31
C ARG A 233 12.15 12.40 -8.66
N GLY A 234 11.02 12.05 -8.03
CA GLY A 234 9.73 12.51 -8.51
C GLY A 234 9.54 12.12 -9.98
N ASN A 235 9.56 13.09 -10.89
CA ASN A 235 9.52 12.84 -12.34
C ASN A 235 10.83 13.16 -13.08
N ASP A 236 11.86 13.64 -12.37
CA ASP A 236 13.11 14.08 -12.97
C ASP A 236 14.13 12.93 -13.03
N PRO A 237 14.76 12.68 -14.19
CA PRO A 237 15.85 11.72 -14.29
C PRO A 237 17.07 12.17 -13.49
N VAL A 238 17.59 11.28 -12.65
CA VAL A 238 18.76 11.52 -11.79
C VAL A 238 19.94 10.60 -12.10
N GLY A 239 19.74 9.57 -12.93
CA GLY A 239 20.80 8.69 -13.37
C GLY A 239 20.29 7.43 -14.05
N ASP A 240 21.20 6.48 -14.22
CA ASP A 240 20.97 5.19 -14.84
C ASP A 240 21.33 4.04 -13.87
N ARG A 241 21.33 2.81 -14.38
CA ARG A 241 21.74 1.63 -13.63
C ARG A 241 23.12 1.77 -12.96
N ASN A 242 24.11 2.38 -13.62
CA ASN A 242 25.46 2.47 -13.08
C ASN A 242 25.50 3.35 -11.83
N ARG A 243 24.71 4.43 -11.81
CA ARG A 243 24.54 5.26 -10.62
C ARG A 243 23.94 4.48 -9.44
N LEU A 244 22.98 3.59 -9.70
CA LEU A 244 22.37 2.74 -8.67
C LEU A 244 23.38 1.74 -8.11
N VAL A 245 24.14 1.08 -8.99
CA VAL A 245 25.17 0.11 -8.60
C VAL A 245 26.23 0.78 -7.72
N HIS A 246 26.75 1.93 -8.17
CA HIS A 246 27.73 2.67 -7.41
C HIS A 246 27.20 3.12 -6.03
N GLY A 247 25.96 3.61 -5.96
CA GLY A 247 25.34 3.99 -4.68
C GLY A 247 25.22 2.82 -3.72
N MET A 248 24.79 1.65 -4.20
CA MET A 248 24.71 0.42 -3.40
C MET A 248 26.09 -0.04 -2.91
N GLU A 249 27.12 0.03 -3.77
CA GLU A 249 28.49 -0.31 -3.38
C GLU A 249 29.02 0.62 -2.27
N CYS A 250 28.81 1.93 -2.39
CA CYS A 250 29.19 2.89 -1.36
C CYS A 250 28.46 2.65 -0.03
N ASP A 251 27.14 2.37 -0.06
CA ASP A 251 26.36 2.02 1.13
C ASP A 251 26.94 0.76 1.80
N LEU A 252 27.24 -0.28 1.01
CA LEU A 252 27.78 -1.54 1.52
C LEU A 252 29.18 -1.38 2.13
N GLU A 253 30.05 -0.59 1.49
CA GLU A 253 31.39 -0.23 1.99
C GLU A 253 31.31 0.55 3.31
N ALA A 254 30.31 1.44 3.44
CA ALA A 254 30.03 2.16 4.68
C ALA A 254 29.38 1.28 5.77
N GLY A 255 29.14 0.00 5.50
CA GLY A 255 28.53 -0.93 6.46
C GLY A 255 27.01 -0.86 6.53
N VAL A 256 26.36 -0.11 5.63
CA VAL A 256 24.90 -0.05 5.52
C VAL A 256 24.39 -1.33 4.88
N ARG A 257 23.30 -1.89 5.40
CA ARG A 257 22.59 -3.04 4.82
C ARG A 257 21.12 -2.72 4.66
N GLN A 258 20.44 -3.43 3.77
CA GLN A 258 18.99 -3.28 3.56
C GLN A 258 18.30 -4.60 3.87
N ARG A 259 17.13 -4.52 4.51
CA ARG A 259 16.30 -5.69 4.81
C ARG A 259 14.89 -5.44 4.33
N LEU A 260 14.37 -6.35 3.50
CA LEU A 260 13.00 -6.26 3.01
C LEU A 260 12.00 -6.33 4.17
N ALA A 261 11.22 -5.27 4.33
CA ALA A 261 10.13 -5.16 5.31
C ALA A 261 8.79 -5.51 4.66
N HIS A 262 8.52 -4.98 3.46
CA HIS A 262 7.28 -5.23 2.74
C HIS A 262 7.49 -5.20 1.23
N ALA A 263 6.60 -5.86 0.49
CA ALA A 263 6.62 -5.87 -0.96
C ALA A 263 5.21 -5.94 -1.52
N VAL A 264 5.01 -5.25 -2.63
CA VAL A 264 3.77 -5.25 -3.42
C VAL A 264 4.15 -5.39 -4.88
N ALA A 265 3.52 -6.31 -5.61
CA ALA A 265 3.86 -6.55 -7.00
C ALA A 265 2.62 -6.75 -7.89
N GLY A 266 2.58 -5.98 -8.97
CA GLY A 266 1.60 -6.06 -10.03
C GLY A 266 2.22 -6.33 -11.41
N ARG A 267 1.43 -6.22 -12.47
CA ARG A 267 1.84 -6.34 -13.88
C ARG A 267 2.77 -5.22 -14.34
N SER A 268 2.59 -4.00 -13.81
CA SER A 268 3.28 -2.80 -14.30
C SER A 268 3.98 -1.99 -13.21
N LEU A 269 3.77 -2.36 -11.94
CA LEU A 269 4.32 -1.65 -10.78
C LEU A 269 4.73 -2.66 -9.72
N VAL A 270 5.93 -2.51 -9.20
CA VAL A 270 6.45 -3.23 -8.05
C VAL A 270 6.97 -2.22 -7.04
N ILE A 271 6.69 -2.44 -5.76
CA ILE A 271 7.18 -1.62 -4.66
C ILE A 271 7.86 -2.55 -3.66
N TRP A 272 9.14 -2.30 -3.39
CA TRP A 272 9.84 -2.90 -2.27
C TRP A 272 10.07 -1.85 -1.20
N GLU A 273 9.75 -2.21 0.03
CA GLU A 273 9.91 -1.39 1.22
C GLU A 273 10.93 -2.08 2.12
N MET A 274 11.98 -1.35 2.47
CA MET A 274 13.14 -1.90 3.16
C MET A 274 13.50 -1.06 4.38
N ASP A 275 13.84 -1.75 5.47
CA ASP A 275 14.56 -1.16 6.58
C ASP A 275 16.02 -0.99 6.18
N ILE A 276 16.60 0.16 6.52
CA ILE A 276 18.03 0.43 6.40
C ILE A 276 18.69 0.15 7.74
N LEU A 277 19.65 -0.77 7.73
CA LEU A 277 20.48 -1.15 8.86
C LEU A 277 21.79 -0.36 8.77
N ASN A 278 21.84 0.78 9.45
CA ASN A 278 23.05 1.59 9.54
C ASN A 278 24.10 0.94 10.46
N PRO A 279 25.39 1.20 10.23
CA PRO A 279 26.46 0.68 11.07
C PRO A 279 26.38 1.28 12.49
N VAL A 280 26.82 0.51 13.50
CA VAL A 280 26.66 0.86 14.92
C VAL A 280 27.40 2.15 15.29
N ASP A 281 28.53 2.41 14.65
CA ASP A 281 29.36 3.60 14.84
C ASP A 281 28.84 4.84 14.07
N ASN A 282 27.90 4.65 13.13
CA ASN A 282 27.25 5.75 12.41
C ASN A 282 25.75 5.46 12.15
N PRO A 283 24.90 5.49 13.20
CA PRO A 283 23.50 5.09 13.10
C PRO A 283 22.61 6.03 12.28
N GLU A 284 23.09 7.21 11.90
CA GLU A 284 22.37 8.20 11.08
C GLU A 284 22.91 8.30 9.63
N HIS A 285 23.76 7.36 9.20
CA HIS A 285 24.40 7.40 7.87
C HIS A 285 23.39 7.54 6.72
N CYS A 286 22.34 6.71 6.75
CA CYS A 286 21.21 6.76 5.84
C CYS A 286 19.88 6.91 6.60
N PRO A 287 18.83 7.44 5.95
CA PRO A 287 17.48 7.34 6.49
C PRO A 287 17.10 5.89 6.83
N PRO A 288 16.29 5.65 7.87
CA PRO A 288 16.05 4.30 8.40
C PRO A 288 15.20 3.41 7.49
N GLU A 289 14.55 3.97 6.48
CA GLU A 289 13.60 3.28 5.61
C GLU A 289 13.78 3.78 4.17
N VAL A 290 13.65 2.87 3.20
CA VAL A 290 13.64 3.19 1.77
C VAL A 290 12.57 2.40 1.03
N ALA A 291 11.89 3.05 0.08
CA ALA A 291 10.99 2.43 -0.86
C ALA A 291 11.59 2.47 -2.26
N TRP A 292 11.63 1.33 -2.94
CA TRP A 292 11.99 1.18 -4.35
C TRP A 292 10.72 1.00 -5.14
N LEU A 293 10.33 2.01 -5.92
CA LEU A 293 9.17 1.97 -6.77
C LEU A 293 9.61 1.72 -8.20
N MET A 294 9.33 0.53 -8.69
CA MET A 294 9.78 0.02 -9.97
C MET A 294 8.61 -0.06 -10.95
N THR A 295 8.71 0.65 -12.07
CA THR A 295 7.76 0.50 -13.18
C THR A 295 8.31 -0.52 -14.15
N LEU A 296 7.45 -1.46 -14.56
CA LEU A 296 7.80 -2.53 -15.49
C LEU A 296 7.39 -2.15 -16.92
N ASP A 297 8.20 -2.53 -17.90
CA ASP A 297 7.85 -2.46 -19.32
C ASP A 297 7.00 -3.66 -19.75
N ASP A 298 6.61 -3.72 -21.02
CA ASP A 298 5.78 -4.79 -21.57
C ASP A 298 6.46 -6.18 -21.51
N ALA A 299 7.79 -6.22 -21.39
CA ALA A 299 8.55 -7.46 -21.17
C ALA A 299 8.66 -7.84 -19.69
N GLY A 300 8.05 -7.06 -18.79
CA GLY A 300 8.10 -7.26 -17.34
C GLY A 300 9.43 -6.84 -16.71
N ARG A 301 10.27 -6.09 -17.43
CA ARG A 301 11.57 -5.62 -16.92
C ARG A 301 11.44 -4.26 -16.28
N VAL A 302 12.20 -4.02 -15.21
CA VAL A 302 12.25 -2.70 -14.56
C VAL A 302 12.89 -1.69 -15.53
N HIS A 303 12.11 -0.69 -15.93
CA HIS A 303 12.58 0.37 -16.84
C HIS A 303 12.59 1.77 -16.19
N ARG A 304 11.94 1.93 -15.04
CA ARG A 304 12.04 3.13 -14.18
C ARG A 304 12.10 2.72 -12.72
N LEU A 305 13.00 3.34 -11.97
CA LEU A 305 13.10 3.20 -10.53
C LEU A 305 12.99 4.57 -9.86
N ARG A 306 12.13 4.69 -8.85
CA ARG A 306 12.16 5.80 -7.89
C ARG A 306 12.59 5.28 -6.52
N LEU A 307 13.59 5.92 -5.94
CA LEU A 307 13.99 5.70 -4.55
C LEU A 307 13.34 6.77 -3.69
N PHE A 308 12.72 6.37 -2.59
CA PHE A 308 12.08 7.30 -1.68
C PHE A 308 12.36 6.94 -0.23
N HIS A 309 12.72 7.94 0.57
CA HIS A 309 12.92 7.80 2.01
C HIS A 309 11.77 8.48 2.76
N ALA A 310 10.96 7.69 3.46
CA ALA A 310 9.76 8.17 4.14
C ALA A 310 10.04 9.14 5.30
N ARG A 311 11.25 9.08 5.86
CA ARG A 311 11.75 10.02 6.86
C ARG A 311 13.02 10.67 6.31
N PRO A 312 13.08 11.98 6.11
CA PRO A 312 14.34 12.62 5.73
C PRO A 312 15.37 12.42 6.85
N SER A 313 16.63 12.16 6.48
CA SER A 313 17.75 12.14 7.43
C SER A 313 17.90 13.53 8.06
N ARG A 314 18.22 13.58 9.36
CA ARG A 314 18.70 14.81 10.02
C ARG A 314 20.13 15.18 9.59
N ALA A 315 20.86 14.25 8.97
CA ALA A 315 22.22 14.43 8.49
C ALA A 315 22.24 14.75 6.98
N THR A 316 22.91 15.85 6.64
CA THR A 316 23.31 16.20 5.26
C THR A 316 24.34 15.19 4.74
N ASN A 317 23.90 14.15 4.03
CA ASN A 317 24.78 13.25 3.28
C ASN A 317 24.84 13.67 1.80
N PRO A 318 26.01 14.04 1.25
CA PRO A 318 26.17 14.57 -0.11
C PRO A 318 25.93 13.55 -1.25
N LEU A 319 25.66 12.28 -0.97
CA LEU A 319 25.26 11.31 -2.01
C LEU A 319 23.77 11.39 -2.40
N LEU A 320 22.97 12.14 -1.64
CA LEU A 320 21.60 12.52 -1.97
C LEU A 320 21.47 14.05 -1.78
N PRO A 321 21.78 14.89 -2.79
CA PRO A 321 21.58 16.33 -2.63
C PRO A 321 20.07 16.62 -2.60
N VAL A 322 19.65 17.60 -1.79
CA VAL A 322 18.28 18.13 -1.60
C VAL A 322 17.41 18.11 -2.86
#